data_AF-A0AAW2RRE9-F1
#
_entry.id   AF-A0AAW2RRE9-F1
#
_cell.length_a   1.000
_cell.length_b   1.000
_cell.length_c   1.000
_cell.angle_alpha   90.00
_cell.angle_beta   90.00
_cell.angle_gamma   90.00
#
_symmetry.space_group_name_H-M   'P 1'
#
loop_
_entity.id
_entity.type
_entity.pdbx_description
1 polymer ?
#
loop_
_entity_poly.entity_id
_entity_poly.type
_entity_poly.pdbx_seq_one_letter_code
_entity_poly.pdbx_strand_id
1 'polypeptide(L)'
;MPEGSAKGDLRLYRATDFPLKWTLHKVIMKKPLVDSFMIPHEGKFWLFGSDHTGIGTKKNGQLQIWHSSSPLGPWKPHKKNPIYNTDKSMGARNGGRPFVYNGNLYRIGQDCGQTYGHRIRVFRVEVLTAEEFKEVEVPFLAEEPVKGRNAWNGARNHHLDVQQLSSGQWIAVLDGDRVPSGDAVHRFILGSASVFAVAGLVILVGLLLGAVKCLVPLSWCPHSMEKRSDTFLAWERPNLLSSKLRLFCSRLNRASSILRARIRPNTCTGTFVLLVTIVVAVALMCTGVKYIYGGSGAEEPYLLDGHYSQFTLLTMTYDARLWNLKMYIKHYSRCSSVREIVVVWNKGIPPQPGDFDSAVPVRIRVEKNNSLNNRFRVDPLIKTRAVLELDDDIMMTCDDIERGFKVWRQHPDRIVGFYPRLINSSPLKYRGEKHARKHNGYNMILTGAAFVDATVAFERYWSAEAEAGRALVDSYFNCEDVLMNYLYANASSSSVVEYVKPAWAVDTSKLSGVAISRNTQAHYGVRSNCLTKFAGMYGGLTHRKAEFSSRKDGWDV
;
A
#
# COMPACT_ATOMS: atom_id res chain seq x y z
N MET A 1 -30.65 -8.33 -3.82
CA MET A 1 -30.61 -8.35 -5.29
C MET A 1 -29.19 -8.00 -5.70
N PRO A 2 -28.31 -8.98 -5.96
CA PRO A 2 -26.93 -8.72 -6.32
C PRO A 2 -26.81 -8.20 -7.75
N GLU A 3 -25.67 -7.57 -8.07
CA GLU A 3 -25.33 -7.24 -9.47
C GLU A 3 -25.19 -8.53 -10.30
N GLY A 4 -25.79 -8.54 -11.49
CA GLY A 4 -25.75 -9.66 -12.43
C GLY A 4 -25.37 -9.26 -13.86
N SER A 5 -24.82 -8.06 -14.04
CA SER A 5 -24.50 -7.44 -15.33
C SER A 5 -23.68 -8.38 -16.25
N ALA A 6 -22.63 -9.00 -15.71
CA ALA A 6 -21.75 -9.93 -16.44
C ALA A 6 -22.46 -11.23 -16.89
N LYS A 7 -23.50 -11.67 -16.16
CA LYS A 7 -24.32 -12.82 -16.57
C LYS A 7 -25.44 -12.44 -17.53
N GLY A 8 -25.72 -11.15 -17.70
CA GLY A 8 -26.78 -10.65 -18.56
C GLY A 8 -28.19 -10.77 -17.97
N ASP A 9 -28.32 -10.98 -16.65
CA ASP A 9 -29.63 -11.07 -15.99
C ASP A 9 -29.64 -10.42 -14.59
N LEU A 10 -30.85 -10.07 -14.13
CA LEU A 10 -31.09 -9.52 -12.80
C LEU A 10 -31.85 -10.55 -11.96
N ARG A 11 -31.28 -10.90 -10.81
CA ARG A 11 -31.72 -12.01 -9.97
C ARG A 11 -32.15 -11.55 -8.58
N LEU A 12 -33.26 -12.08 -8.11
CA LEU A 12 -33.67 -12.01 -6.71
C LEU A 12 -33.29 -13.29 -5.99
N TYR A 13 -32.62 -13.12 -4.86
CA TYR A 13 -32.31 -14.18 -3.92
C TYR A 13 -33.14 -13.97 -2.65
N ARG A 14 -33.57 -15.06 -2.03
CA ARG A 14 -34.25 -15.06 -0.74
C ARG A 14 -33.28 -15.61 0.30
N ALA A 15 -33.14 -14.91 1.43
CA ALA A 15 -32.41 -15.44 2.57
C ALA A 15 -33.25 -16.56 3.20
N THR A 16 -32.67 -17.74 3.35
CA THR A 16 -33.26 -18.81 4.16
C THR A 16 -32.74 -18.78 5.59
N ASP A 17 -31.56 -18.19 5.79
CA ASP A 17 -30.91 -17.99 7.08
C ASP A 17 -30.02 -16.74 6.96
N PHE A 18 -30.54 -15.57 7.32
CA PHE A 18 -29.86 -14.29 7.13
C PHE A 18 -28.72 -14.10 8.17
N PRO A 19 -27.52 -13.63 7.79
CA PRO A 19 -27.14 -13.11 6.47
C PRO A 19 -26.42 -14.12 5.55
N LEU A 20 -26.27 -15.38 5.95
CA LEU A 20 -25.27 -16.28 5.35
C LEU A 20 -25.83 -17.29 4.33
N LYS A 21 -27.10 -17.70 4.41
CA LYS A 21 -27.70 -18.67 3.46
C LYS A 21 -28.76 -18.02 2.58
N TRP A 22 -28.59 -18.21 1.27
CA TRP A 22 -29.43 -17.62 0.24
C TRP A 22 -29.79 -18.65 -0.83
N THR A 23 -31.01 -18.58 -1.33
CA THR A 23 -31.47 -19.38 -2.48
C THR A 23 -31.92 -18.46 -3.60
N LEU A 24 -31.64 -18.85 -4.85
CA LEU A 24 -32.13 -18.13 -6.02
C LEU A 24 -33.66 -18.22 -6.03
N HIS A 25 -34.32 -17.08 -5.89
CA HIS A 25 -35.78 -17.02 -5.86
C HIS A 25 -36.35 -16.85 -7.27
N LYS A 26 -35.81 -15.91 -8.05
CA LYS A 26 -36.30 -15.62 -9.41
C LYS A 26 -35.28 -14.84 -10.23
N VAL A 27 -35.20 -15.12 -11.53
CA VAL A 27 -34.63 -14.20 -12.52
C VAL A 27 -35.74 -13.22 -12.93
N ILE A 28 -35.64 -11.96 -12.50
CA ILE A 28 -36.70 -10.97 -12.71
C ILE A 28 -36.56 -10.22 -14.03
N MET A 29 -35.36 -10.19 -14.63
CA MET A 29 -35.11 -9.56 -15.92
C MET A 29 -33.90 -10.19 -16.61
N LYS A 30 -33.96 -10.42 -17.93
CA LYS A 30 -32.82 -10.87 -18.74
C LYS A 30 -32.14 -9.68 -19.40
N LYS A 31 -31.46 -8.84 -18.60
CA LYS A 31 -30.76 -7.65 -19.06
C LYS A 31 -29.50 -7.40 -18.22
N PRO A 32 -28.37 -6.95 -18.80
CA PRO A 32 -27.10 -6.73 -18.09
C PRO A 32 -27.11 -5.41 -17.31
N LEU A 33 -28.01 -5.27 -16.33
CA LEU A 33 -28.12 -4.05 -15.55
C LEU A 33 -27.04 -3.96 -14.46
N VAL A 34 -26.48 -2.75 -14.32
CA VAL A 34 -25.46 -2.37 -13.33
C VAL A 34 -26.12 -1.49 -12.25
N ASP A 35 -25.67 -1.63 -11.00
CA ASP A 35 -26.16 -0.86 -9.84
C ASP A 35 -27.68 -0.73 -9.77
N SER A 36 -28.35 -1.87 -9.93
CA SER A 36 -29.81 -1.89 -9.93
C SER A 36 -30.37 -1.84 -8.51
N PHE A 37 -31.43 -1.06 -8.33
CA PHE A 37 -32.23 -1.07 -7.10
C PHE A 37 -33.71 -1.13 -7.42
N MET A 38 -34.49 -1.60 -6.45
CA MET A 38 -35.94 -1.67 -6.53
C MET A 38 -36.57 -0.93 -5.35
N ILE A 39 -37.63 -0.16 -5.59
CA ILE A 39 -38.39 0.54 -4.56
C ILE A 39 -39.90 0.44 -4.74
N PRO A 40 -40.68 0.29 -3.66
CA PRO A 40 -42.10 0.60 -3.68
C PRO A 40 -42.30 2.12 -3.66
N HIS A 41 -43.13 2.63 -4.58
CA HIS A 41 -43.53 4.04 -4.60
C HIS A 41 -44.91 4.17 -5.27
N GLU A 42 -45.83 4.86 -4.59
CA GLU A 42 -47.21 5.12 -5.06
C GLU A 42 -47.94 3.87 -5.58
N GLY A 43 -47.90 2.78 -4.81
CA GLY A 43 -48.62 1.54 -5.14
C GLY A 43 -48.01 0.70 -6.28
N LYS A 44 -46.84 1.08 -6.81
CA LYS A 44 -46.07 0.31 -7.79
C LYS A 44 -44.67 -0.01 -7.28
N PHE A 45 -44.05 -1.00 -7.90
CA PHE A 45 -42.63 -1.27 -7.77
C PHE A 45 -41.89 -0.63 -8.94
N TRP A 46 -40.80 0.05 -8.64
CA TRP A 46 -39.92 0.69 -9.61
C TRP A 46 -38.55 0.06 -9.55
N LEU A 47 -37.97 -0.20 -10.71
CA LEU A 47 -36.63 -0.73 -10.87
C LEU A 47 -35.80 0.30 -11.64
N PHE A 48 -34.64 0.65 -11.10
CA PHE A 48 -33.68 1.54 -11.75
C PHE A 48 -32.41 0.76 -12.03
N GLY A 49 -31.71 1.08 -13.12
CA GLY A 49 -30.42 0.49 -13.44
C GLY A 49 -29.80 1.07 -14.71
N SER A 50 -28.51 0.79 -14.91
CA SER A 50 -27.77 1.23 -16.10
C SER A 50 -27.44 0.03 -16.99
N ASP A 51 -27.65 0.14 -18.30
CA ASP A 51 -27.23 -0.87 -19.27
C ASP A 51 -26.09 -0.31 -20.12
N HIS A 52 -24.87 -0.83 -19.93
CA HIS A 52 -23.68 -0.33 -20.62
C HIS A 52 -23.43 -0.99 -22.00
N THR A 53 -24.33 -1.86 -22.48
CA THR A 53 -24.06 -2.70 -23.67
C THR A 53 -24.63 -2.15 -24.98
N GLY A 54 -25.57 -1.20 -24.93
CA GLY A 54 -26.21 -0.66 -26.12
C GLY A 54 -25.27 0.19 -26.99
N ILE A 55 -25.44 0.12 -28.31
CA ILE A 55 -24.73 0.97 -29.28
C ILE A 55 -25.01 2.44 -28.96
N GLY A 56 -23.98 3.28 -28.89
CA GLY A 56 -24.11 4.71 -28.55
C GLY A 56 -24.33 5.01 -27.06
N THR A 57 -24.23 3.99 -26.19
CA THR A 57 -24.33 4.20 -24.74
C THR A 57 -23.08 4.86 -24.18
N LYS A 58 -23.26 5.93 -23.40
CA LYS A 58 -22.20 6.52 -22.58
C LYS A 58 -22.06 5.70 -21.29
N LYS A 59 -20.95 4.96 -21.16
CA LYS A 59 -20.64 4.17 -19.96
C LYS A 59 -20.68 5.06 -18.71
N ASN A 60 -21.37 4.62 -17.65
CA ASN A 60 -21.67 5.39 -16.43
C ASN A 60 -22.55 6.64 -16.60
N GLY A 61 -23.01 6.94 -17.82
CA GLY A 61 -23.86 8.10 -18.13
C GLY A 61 -25.31 7.74 -18.44
N GLN A 62 -25.70 6.46 -18.28
CA GLN A 62 -27.01 5.96 -18.64
C GLN A 62 -27.88 5.64 -17.42
N LEU A 63 -29.18 5.96 -17.48
CA LEU A 63 -30.18 5.53 -16.52
C LEU A 63 -31.43 5.00 -17.25
N GLN A 64 -31.95 3.87 -16.80
CA GLN A 64 -33.20 3.29 -17.27
C GLN A 64 -34.10 2.95 -16.08
N ILE A 65 -35.41 3.06 -16.30
CA ILE A 65 -36.44 2.84 -15.29
C ILE A 65 -37.46 1.81 -15.81
N TRP A 66 -37.93 0.93 -14.93
CA TRP A 66 -39.04 0.03 -15.20
C TRP A 66 -40.03 0.07 -14.04
N HIS A 67 -41.26 -0.33 -14.31
CA HIS A 67 -42.30 -0.43 -13.29
C HIS A 67 -43.05 -1.76 -13.36
N SER A 68 -43.59 -2.19 -12.23
CA SER A 68 -44.42 -3.38 -12.11
C SER A 68 -45.44 -3.24 -10.96
N SER A 69 -46.50 -4.04 -11.00
CA SER A 69 -47.41 -4.22 -9.85
C SER A 69 -46.85 -5.19 -8.80
N SER A 70 -45.80 -5.94 -9.14
CA SER A 70 -45.17 -6.94 -8.26
C SER A 70 -43.65 -6.79 -8.27
N PRO A 71 -42.95 -6.99 -7.14
CA PRO A 71 -41.49 -6.99 -7.10
C PRO A 71 -40.89 -8.14 -7.93
N LEU A 72 -41.70 -9.11 -8.33
CA LEU A 72 -41.29 -10.27 -9.14
C LEU A 72 -41.50 -10.05 -10.64
N GLY A 73 -41.94 -8.86 -11.04
CA GLY A 73 -42.33 -8.54 -12.42
C GLY A 73 -43.72 -9.07 -12.80
N PRO A 74 -44.09 -9.03 -14.10
CA PRO A 74 -43.25 -8.59 -15.22
C PRO A 74 -42.93 -7.09 -15.14
N TRP A 75 -41.74 -6.72 -15.57
CA TRP A 75 -41.25 -5.35 -15.56
C TRP A 75 -41.53 -4.68 -16.90
N LYS A 76 -42.28 -3.59 -16.88
CA LYS A 76 -42.58 -2.77 -18.06
C LYS A 76 -41.60 -1.59 -18.13
N PRO A 77 -40.98 -1.32 -19.29
CA PRO A 77 -40.07 -0.18 -19.41
C PRO A 77 -40.82 1.14 -19.28
N HIS A 78 -40.20 2.10 -18.62
CA HIS A 78 -40.65 3.48 -18.63
C HIS A 78 -40.62 4.04 -20.06
N LYS A 79 -41.64 4.82 -20.45
CA LYS A 79 -41.80 5.28 -21.84
C LYS A 79 -40.64 6.13 -22.36
N LYS A 80 -40.02 6.91 -21.48
CA LYS A 80 -38.85 7.76 -21.78
C LYS A 80 -37.50 7.03 -21.68
N ASN A 81 -37.45 5.70 -21.64
CA ASN A 81 -36.16 5.00 -21.59
C ASN A 81 -35.35 5.17 -22.89
N PRO A 82 -34.02 5.35 -22.80
CA PRO A 82 -33.26 5.61 -21.58
C PRO A 82 -33.55 7.01 -21.05
N ILE A 83 -33.78 7.12 -19.74
CA ILE A 83 -34.06 8.39 -19.05
C ILE A 83 -32.91 9.36 -19.25
N TYR A 84 -31.68 8.85 -19.10
CA TYR A 84 -30.45 9.59 -19.34
C TYR A 84 -29.51 8.77 -20.22
N ASN A 85 -28.76 9.46 -21.09
CA ASN A 85 -27.58 8.97 -21.79
C ASN A 85 -26.60 10.16 -21.95
N THR A 86 -26.12 10.66 -20.82
CA THR A 86 -25.40 11.94 -20.70
C THR A 86 -23.93 11.73 -20.30
N ASP A 87 -23.20 12.80 -20.00
CA ASP A 87 -21.84 12.69 -19.47
C ASP A 87 -21.82 11.92 -18.14
N LYS A 88 -20.77 11.12 -17.96
CA LYS A 88 -20.59 10.26 -16.77
C LYS A 88 -20.43 11.03 -15.45
N SER A 89 -20.24 12.35 -15.49
CA SER A 89 -20.21 13.22 -14.30
C SER A 89 -21.60 13.61 -13.77
N MET A 90 -22.66 13.39 -14.56
CA MET A 90 -24.00 13.91 -14.25
C MET A 90 -24.79 13.07 -13.23
N GLY A 91 -24.23 11.98 -12.70
CA GLY A 91 -24.93 11.18 -11.68
C GLY A 91 -26.02 10.23 -12.22
N ALA A 92 -26.01 9.90 -13.51
CA ALA A 92 -27.01 9.01 -14.10
C ALA A 92 -26.94 7.58 -13.55
N ARG A 93 -25.74 7.00 -13.40
CA ARG A 93 -25.55 5.69 -12.77
C ARG A 93 -25.87 5.75 -11.28
N ASN A 94 -26.61 4.78 -10.76
CA ASN A 94 -27.04 4.77 -9.36
C ASN A 94 -25.86 4.58 -8.40
N GLY A 95 -25.81 5.35 -7.32
CA GLY A 95 -24.78 5.30 -6.27
C GLY A 95 -25.28 4.74 -4.95
N GLY A 96 -26.15 3.73 -5.00
CA GLY A 96 -26.71 3.08 -3.83
C GLY A 96 -28.24 3.08 -3.77
N ARG A 97 -28.78 2.67 -2.62
CA ARG A 97 -30.22 2.54 -2.43
C ARG A 97 -30.83 3.92 -2.18
N PRO A 98 -31.93 4.29 -2.85
CA PRO A 98 -32.62 5.54 -2.57
C PRO A 98 -33.29 5.49 -1.19
N PHE A 99 -33.57 6.65 -0.63
CA PHE A 99 -34.22 6.77 0.68
C PHE A 99 -35.34 7.82 0.64
N VAL A 100 -36.30 7.70 1.56
CA VAL A 100 -37.39 8.65 1.71
C VAL A 100 -37.12 9.50 2.94
N TYR A 101 -37.06 10.82 2.79
CA TYR A 101 -36.87 11.76 3.88
C TYR A 101 -37.90 12.88 3.79
N ASN A 102 -38.61 13.16 4.88
CA ASN A 102 -39.71 14.13 4.94
C ASN A 102 -40.72 13.96 3.78
N GLY A 103 -41.10 12.72 3.49
CA GLY A 103 -42.05 12.37 2.42
C GLY A 103 -41.51 12.44 0.99
N ASN A 104 -40.26 12.89 0.79
CA ASN A 104 -39.65 13.02 -0.53
C ASN A 104 -38.68 11.86 -0.80
N LEU A 105 -38.67 11.37 -2.05
CA LEU A 105 -37.75 10.33 -2.50
C LEU A 105 -36.43 10.95 -2.96
N TYR A 106 -35.32 10.40 -2.48
CA TYR A 106 -33.97 10.82 -2.85
C TYR A 106 -33.20 9.68 -3.51
N ARG A 107 -32.70 9.93 -4.72
CA ARG A 107 -31.83 9.02 -5.47
C ARG A 107 -30.37 9.44 -5.32
N ILE A 108 -29.49 8.47 -5.12
CA ILE A 108 -28.05 8.69 -5.16
C ILE A 108 -27.52 8.36 -6.56
N GLY A 109 -26.71 9.25 -7.12
CA GLY A 109 -26.02 9.06 -8.39
C GLY A 109 -24.50 9.12 -8.25
N GLN A 110 -23.79 8.43 -9.14
CA GLN A 110 -22.32 8.42 -9.19
C GLN A 110 -21.79 9.49 -10.14
N ASP A 111 -20.90 10.36 -9.67
CA ASP A 111 -20.07 11.20 -10.53
C ASP A 111 -18.79 10.43 -10.89
N CYS A 112 -18.70 10.01 -12.15
CA CYS A 112 -17.55 9.30 -12.71
C CYS A 112 -16.72 10.16 -13.67
N GLY A 113 -16.84 11.49 -13.59
CA GLY A 113 -16.20 12.45 -14.51
C GLY A 113 -14.69 12.33 -14.54
N GLN A 114 -14.05 12.61 -13.41
CA GLN A 114 -12.58 12.59 -13.27
C GLN A 114 -12.03 11.16 -13.16
N THR A 115 -12.59 10.37 -12.24
CA THR A 115 -12.23 8.97 -12.01
C THR A 115 -13.51 8.17 -11.73
N TYR A 116 -13.41 6.84 -11.80
CA TYR A 116 -14.51 5.99 -11.35
C TYR A 116 -14.81 6.26 -9.87
N GLY A 117 -16.04 6.66 -9.59
CA GLY A 117 -16.49 7.00 -8.26
C GLY A 117 -15.75 8.18 -7.65
N HIS A 118 -15.73 9.31 -8.34
CA HIS A 118 -15.09 10.52 -7.84
C HIS A 118 -15.83 11.13 -6.64
N ARG A 119 -17.17 11.08 -6.69
CA ARG A 119 -18.08 11.49 -5.61
C ARG A 119 -19.48 10.97 -5.88
N ILE A 120 -20.34 11.11 -4.88
CA ILE A 120 -21.79 10.94 -5.03
C ILE A 120 -22.48 12.27 -5.30
N ARG A 121 -23.66 12.18 -5.93
CA ARG A 121 -24.63 13.27 -6.10
C ARG A 121 -25.97 12.81 -5.57
N VAL A 122 -26.75 13.74 -5.04
CA VAL A 122 -28.06 13.44 -4.44
C VAL A 122 -29.13 14.17 -5.23
N PHE A 123 -30.18 13.46 -5.61
CA PHE A 123 -31.27 14.00 -6.41
C PHE A 123 -32.59 13.80 -5.68
N ARG A 124 -33.36 14.88 -5.50
CA ARG A 124 -34.75 14.79 -5.05
C ARG A 124 -35.61 14.45 -6.27
N VAL A 125 -36.32 13.33 -6.22
CA VAL A 125 -37.25 12.93 -7.27
C VAL A 125 -38.55 13.74 -7.09
N GLU A 126 -38.89 14.53 -8.10
CA GLU A 126 -40.11 15.37 -8.10
C GLU A 126 -41.28 14.66 -8.78
N VAL A 127 -41.01 13.87 -9.81
CA VAL A 127 -42.03 13.14 -10.58
C VAL A 127 -41.52 11.74 -10.87
N LEU A 128 -42.32 10.72 -10.53
CA LEU A 128 -42.06 9.32 -10.87
C LEU A 128 -43.36 8.63 -11.30
N THR A 129 -43.66 8.70 -12.60
CA THR A 129 -44.82 8.05 -13.22
C THR A 129 -44.37 7.14 -14.37
N ALA A 130 -45.28 6.43 -15.04
CA ALA A 130 -44.91 5.53 -16.14
C ALA A 130 -44.49 6.30 -17.41
N GLU A 131 -44.89 7.56 -17.49
CA GLU A 131 -44.78 8.43 -18.66
C GLU A 131 -43.75 9.54 -18.44
N GLU A 132 -43.51 9.93 -17.19
CA GLU A 132 -42.66 11.04 -16.82
C GLU A 132 -41.81 10.74 -15.59
N PHE A 133 -40.52 11.11 -15.69
CA PHE A 133 -39.56 11.11 -14.60
C PHE A 133 -38.87 12.46 -14.55
N LYS A 134 -38.79 13.05 -13.36
CA LYS A 134 -38.06 14.30 -13.10
C LYS A 134 -37.41 14.25 -11.73
N GLU A 135 -36.16 14.64 -11.68
CA GLU A 135 -35.41 14.81 -10.44
C GLU A 135 -34.57 16.10 -10.49
N VAL A 136 -34.25 16.64 -9.32
CA VAL A 136 -33.45 17.85 -9.17
C VAL A 136 -32.30 17.57 -8.21
N GLU A 137 -31.07 17.92 -8.61
CA GLU A 137 -29.89 17.79 -7.73
C GLU A 137 -30.05 18.68 -6.50
N VAL A 138 -29.77 18.11 -5.33
CA VAL A 138 -29.77 18.84 -4.06
C VAL A 138 -28.36 18.82 -3.46
N PRO A 139 -27.94 19.88 -2.76
CA PRO A 139 -26.67 19.89 -2.06
C PRO A 139 -26.59 18.74 -1.04
N PHE A 140 -25.50 17.98 -1.11
CA PHE A 140 -25.14 16.99 -0.10
C PHE A 140 -23.78 17.37 0.47
N LEU A 141 -23.82 17.99 1.65
CA LEU A 141 -22.62 18.39 2.39
C LEU A 141 -22.09 17.18 3.14
N ALA A 142 -21.33 16.33 2.45
CA ALA A 142 -20.33 15.51 3.14
C ALA A 142 -19.13 16.42 3.43
N GLU A 143 -18.62 16.40 4.66
CA GLU A 143 -17.36 17.10 4.97
C GLU A 143 -16.29 16.65 3.98
N GLU A 144 -15.73 17.59 3.21
CA GLU A 144 -14.62 17.28 2.33
C GLU A 144 -13.44 16.82 3.20
N PRO A 145 -12.87 15.63 2.92
CA PRO A 145 -11.82 15.10 3.75
C PRO A 145 -10.61 16.04 3.77
N VAL A 146 -10.21 16.48 4.97
CA VAL A 146 -9.04 17.33 5.21
C VAL A 146 -7.75 16.72 4.61
N LYS A 147 -7.72 15.39 4.45
CA LYS A 147 -6.57 14.61 3.95
C LYS A 147 -6.62 14.32 2.44
N GLY A 148 -7.58 14.88 1.69
CA GLY A 148 -7.72 14.68 0.24
C GLY A 148 -7.69 13.19 -0.14
N ARG A 149 -6.84 12.83 -1.11
CA ARG A 149 -6.65 11.43 -1.58
C ARG A 149 -6.22 10.45 -0.49
N ASN A 150 -5.63 10.91 0.61
CA ASN A 150 -5.16 10.06 1.70
C ASN A 150 -6.26 9.74 2.74
N ALA A 151 -7.42 10.40 2.67
CA ALA A 151 -8.56 10.02 3.50
C ALA A 151 -9.14 8.67 3.06
N TRP A 152 -9.82 7.98 3.98
CA TRP A 152 -10.43 6.68 3.70
C TRP A 152 -11.44 6.71 2.52
N ASN A 153 -12.01 7.88 2.23
CA ASN A 153 -12.94 8.17 1.13
C ASN A 153 -12.34 9.13 0.08
N GLY A 154 -11.01 9.23 0.00
CA GLY A 154 -10.31 10.13 -0.93
C GLY A 154 -10.40 9.73 -2.41
N ALA A 155 -10.88 8.52 -2.70
CA ALA A 155 -11.19 7.97 -4.01
C ALA A 155 -12.34 6.96 -3.89
N ARG A 156 -12.99 6.61 -5.00
CA ARG A 156 -14.01 5.53 -5.08
C ARG A 156 -15.11 5.63 -4.00
N ASN A 157 -15.53 6.84 -3.64
CA ASN A 157 -16.66 7.12 -2.76
C ASN A 157 -17.95 7.27 -3.60
N HIS A 158 -18.52 6.14 -4.00
CA HIS A 158 -19.56 6.08 -5.02
C HIS A 158 -20.82 5.35 -4.60
N HIS A 159 -20.88 4.77 -3.40
CA HIS A 159 -22.01 4.02 -2.90
C HIS A 159 -22.41 4.47 -1.50
N LEU A 160 -23.61 5.03 -1.39
CA LEU A 160 -24.22 5.47 -0.13
C LEU A 160 -25.50 4.67 0.13
N ASP A 161 -25.62 4.09 1.33
CA ASP A 161 -26.89 3.57 1.85
C ASP A 161 -27.29 4.32 3.10
N VAL A 162 -28.50 4.89 3.09
CA VAL A 162 -29.07 5.66 4.20
C VAL A 162 -30.24 4.89 4.78
N GLN A 163 -30.23 4.65 6.09
CA GLN A 163 -31.27 3.91 6.79
C GLN A 163 -31.75 4.70 8.00
N GLN A 164 -33.06 4.65 8.25
CA GLN A 164 -33.61 5.08 9.53
C GLN A 164 -33.71 3.86 10.46
N LEU A 165 -33.12 3.98 11.65
CA LEU A 165 -33.22 2.99 12.70
C LEU A 165 -34.61 3.01 13.34
N SER A 166 -34.96 1.92 14.04
CA SER A 166 -36.20 1.84 14.81
C SER A 166 -36.30 2.91 15.91
N SER A 167 -35.17 3.46 16.36
CA SER A 167 -35.11 4.59 17.29
C SER A 167 -35.49 5.94 16.66
N GLY A 168 -35.67 5.99 15.34
CA GLY A 168 -35.88 7.22 14.58
C GLY A 168 -34.59 7.92 14.14
N GLN A 169 -33.43 7.49 14.65
CA GLN A 169 -32.11 7.99 14.24
C GLN A 169 -31.76 7.57 12.81
N TRP A 170 -31.01 8.43 12.12
CA TRP A 170 -30.51 8.15 10.77
C TRP A 170 -29.08 7.65 10.82
N ILE A 171 -28.79 6.60 10.05
CA ILE A 171 -27.44 6.13 9.79
C ILE A 171 -27.17 6.18 8.29
N ALA A 172 -25.92 6.44 7.93
CA ALA A 172 -25.45 6.44 6.56
C ALA A 172 -24.17 5.61 6.49
N VAL A 173 -24.10 4.72 5.50
CA VAL A 173 -22.90 3.92 5.21
C VAL A 173 -22.43 4.33 3.81
N LEU A 174 -21.20 4.82 3.75
CA LEU A 174 -20.57 5.28 2.51
C LEU A 174 -19.30 4.44 2.27
N ASP A 175 -19.09 4.00 1.04
CA ASP A 175 -17.83 3.37 0.63
C ASP A 175 -16.72 4.41 0.40
N GLY A 176 -15.51 3.91 0.20
CA GLY A 176 -14.37 4.76 -0.01
C GLY A 176 -13.10 3.96 -0.15
N ASP A 177 -12.16 4.56 -0.87
CA ASP A 177 -10.81 4.07 -1.02
C ASP A 177 -9.82 5.25 -1.04
N ARG A 178 -8.52 4.94 -1.04
CA ARG A 178 -7.41 5.90 -1.25
C ARG A 178 -6.82 5.77 -2.65
N VAL A 179 -7.13 4.67 -3.34
CA VAL A 179 -6.55 4.29 -4.62
C VAL A 179 -7.61 4.40 -5.73
N PRO A 180 -7.39 5.23 -6.76
CA PRO A 180 -8.24 5.27 -7.94
C PRO A 180 -8.30 3.93 -8.66
N SER A 181 -9.40 3.68 -9.37
CA SER A 181 -9.52 2.49 -10.23
C SER A 181 -8.40 2.45 -11.28
N GLY A 182 -7.69 1.33 -11.35
CA GLY A 182 -6.62 1.12 -12.34
C GLY A 182 -5.29 1.79 -12.01
N ASP A 183 -5.11 2.33 -10.79
CA ASP A 183 -3.89 3.02 -10.38
C ASP A 183 -2.62 2.16 -10.53
N ALA A 184 -2.67 0.88 -10.15
CA ALA A 184 -1.53 -0.04 -10.31
C ALA A 184 -1.09 -0.19 -11.77
N VAL A 185 -2.06 -0.32 -12.69
CA VAL A 185 -1.79 -0.42 -14.14
C VAL A 185 -1.22 0.90 -14.65
N HIS A 186 -1.79 2.03 -14.24
CA HIS A 186 -1.32 3.35 -14.65
C HIS A 186 0.11 3.63 -14.16
N ARG A 187 0.38 3.34 -12.88
CA ARG A 187 1.71 3.38 -12.26
C ARG A 187 2.71 2.52 -13.05
N PHE A 188 2.35 1.28 -13.34
CA PHE A 188 3.19 0.38 -14.12
C PHE A 188 3.51 0.93 -15.52
N ILE A 189 2.52 1.46 -16.23
CA ILE A 189 2.69 2.05 -17.58
C ILE A 189 3.63 3.27 -17.51
N LEU A 190 3.37 4.22 -16.61
CA LEU A 190 4.20 5.42 -16.45
C LEU A 190 5.63 5.08 -16.03
N GLY A 191 5.75 4.15 -15.08
CA GLY A 191 7.03 3.66 -14.60
C GLY A 191 7.85 3.01 -15.72
N SER A 192 7.22 2.12 -16.50
CA SER A 192 7.84 1.47 -17.66
C SER A 192 8.24 2.49 -18.73
N ALA A 193 7.36 3.43 -19.06
CA ALA A 193 7.65 4.50 -20.02
C ALA A 193 8.87 5.34 -19.58
N SER A 194 8.99 5.62 -18.29
CA SER A 194 10.13 6.34 -17.73
C SER A 194 11.43 5.54 -17.85
N VAL A 195 11.41 4.24 -17.56
CA VAL A 195 12.57 3.35 -17.74
C VAL A 195 13.00 3.27 -19.21
N PHE A 196 12.04 3.16 -20.14
CA PHE A 196 12.34 3.20 -21.58
C PHE A 196 12.94 4.55 -22.02
N ALA A 197 12.48 5.66 -21.45
CA ALA A 197 13.07 6.97 -21.71
C ALA A 197 14.52 7.05 -21.23
N VAL A 198 14.84 6.51 -20.04
CA VAL A 198 16.22 6.41 -19.53
C VAL A 198 17.09 5.57 -20.45
N ALA A 199 16.60 4.40 -20.89
CA ALA A 199 17.33 3.56 -21.84
C ALA A 199 17.64 4.32 -23.15
N GLY A 200 16.67 5.09 -23.66
CA GLY A 200 16.87 5.96 -24.80
C GLY A 200 17.93 7.04 -24.58
N LEU A 201 17.95 7.68 -23.41
CA LEU A 201 18.97 8.67 -23.04
C LEU A 201 20.37 8.06 -22.91
N VAL A 202 20.48 6.86 -22.32
CA VAL A 202 21.76 6.14 -22.22
C VAL A 202 22.30 5.79 -23.61
N ILE A 203 21.45 5.32 -24.52
CA ILE A 203 21.82 5.06 -25.92
C ILE A 203 22.27 6.36 -26.61
N LEU A 204 21.53 7.47 -26.41
CA LEU A 204 21.88 8.77 -26.97
C LEU A 204 23.25 9.26 -26.48
N VAL A 205 23.52 9.17 -25.17
CA VAL A 205 24.83 9.51 -24.59
C VAL A 205 25.92 8.61 -25.14
N GLY A 206 25.67 7.30 -25.26
CA GLY A 206 26.59 6.34 -25.86
C GLY A 206 26.91 6.66 -27.33
N LEU A 207 25.93 7.13 -28.10
CA LEU A 207 26.13 7.58 -29.49
C LEU A 207 26.94 8.90 -29.56
N LEU A 208 26.66 9.85 -28.66
CA LEU A 208 27.38 11.11 -28.53
C LEU A 208 28.86 10.90 -28.19
N LEU A 209 29.14 10.05 -27.19
CA LEU A 209 30.50 9.70 -26.77
C LEU A 209 31.18 8.72 -27.74
N GLY A 210 30.41 7.97 -28.53
CA GLY A 210 30.90 6.99 -29.48
C GLY A 210 31.21 5.61 -28.93
N ALA A 211 30.73 5.33 -27.72
CA ALA A 211 30.71 4.00 -27.13
C ALA A 211 29.68 3.09 -27.80
N VAL A 212 28.62 3.63 -28.41
CA VAL A 212 27.57 2.88 -29.10
C VAL A 212 27.68 3.11 -30.61
N LYS A 213 27.69 2.03 -31.40
CA LYS A 213 27.52 2.05 -32.85
C LYS A 213 26.38 1.10 -33.20
N CYS A 214 25.41 1.54 -34.00
CA CYS A 214 24.39 0.63 -34.52
C CYS A 214 25.03 -0.25 -35.60
N LEU A 215 25.41 -1.47 -35.24
CA LEU A 215 25.92 -2.49 -36.14
C LEU A 215 24.82 -3.52 -36.40
N VAL A 216 24.48 -3.72 -37.67
CA VAL A 216 23.65 -4.85 -38.09
C VAL A 216 24.62 -6.00 -38.40
N PRO A 217 24.54 -7.16 -37.71
CA PRO A 217 25.42 -8.29 -37.98
C PRO A 217 25.32 -8.74 -39.45
N LEU A 218 26.45 -8.99 -40.08
CA LEU A 218 26.52 -9.51 -41.46
C LEU A 218 25.83 -10.88 -41.60
N SER A 219 25.72 -11.65 -40.50
CA SER A 219 25.05 -12.96 -40.45
C SER A 219 23.52 -12.90 -40.63
N TRP A 220 22.90 -11.72 -40.53
CA TRP A 220 21.49 -11.51 -40.89
C TRP A 220 21.31 -11.27 -42.40
N CYS A 221 22.34 -11.55 -43.19
CA CYS A 221 22.32 -11.58 -44.64
C CYS A 221 22.67 -13.00 -45.09
N PRO A 222 21.86 -13.65 -45.94
CA PRO A 222 22.35 -14.82 -46.66
C PRO A 222 23.43 -14.36 -47.64
N HIS A 223 24.58 -15.03 -47.63
CA HIS A 223 25.56 -14.92 -48.70
C HIS A 223 24.98 -15.56 -49.97
N SER A 224 24.52 -14.76 -50.92
CA SER A 224 24.30 -15.24 -52.29
C SER A 224 25.65 -15.21 -53.02
N MET A 225 26.47 -16.24 -52.81
CA MET A 225 27.54 -16.60 -53.74
C MET A 225 27.10 -17.84 -54.48
N GLU A 226 26.42 -17.68 -55.62
CA GLU A 226 26.60 -18.63 -56.72
C GLU A 226 26.15 -18.06 -58.07
N LYS A 227 26.82 -18.56 -59.09
CA LYS A 227 26.75 -18.17 -60.49
C LYS A 227 25.33 -18.23 -61.05
N ARG A 228 25.06 -17.28 -61.93
CA ARG A 228 23.92 -17.23 -62.84
C ARG A 228 23.91 -18.46 -63.75
N SER A 229 22.90 -19.30 -63.63
CA SER A 229 22.35 -20.10 -64.75
C SER A 229 20.86 -20.29 -64.52
N ASP A 230 20.09 -19.96 -65.55
CA ASP A 230 18.64 -19.88 -65.57
C ASP A 230 17.95 -21.23 -65.33
N THR A 231 16.94 -21.27 -64.46
CA THR A 231 15.55 -21.69 -64.74
C THR A 231 14.78 -22.00 -63.45
N PHE A 232 13.62 -21.34 -63.30
CA PHE A 232 12.46 -21.70 -62.46
C PHE A 232 12.65 -22.08 -60.98
N LEU A 233 12.25 -21.18 -60.06
CA LEU A 233 10.99 -21.28 -59.30
C LEU A 233 10.91 -20.22 -58.20
N ALA A 234 9.72 -19.63 -58.10
CA ALA A 234 9.32 -18.66 -57.11
C ALA A 234 9.50 -19.20 -55.68
N TRP A 235 10.26 -18.49 -54.84
CA TRP A 235 9.97 -18.25 -53.42
C TRP A 235 11.13 -17.50 -52.73
N GLU A 236 11.27 -16.19 -52.93
CA GLU A 236 12.11 -15.39 -52.02
C GLU A 236 11.47 -14.02 -51.73
N ARG A 237 10.56 -13.99 -50.76
CA ARG A 237 10.38 -12.80 -49.91
C ARG A 237 11.19 -12.96 -48.62
N PRO A 238 12.48 -12.57 -48.60
CA PRO A 238 13.07 -12.19 -47.32
C PRO A 238 13.97 -10.95 -47.43
N ASN A 239 13.48 -9.74 -47.80
CA ASN A 239 14.41 -8.60 -47.90
C ASN A 239 13.87 -7.17 -47.63
N LEU A 240 12.59 -6.96 -47.30
CA LEU A 240 12.08 -5.59 -47.08
C LEU A 240 12.37 -5.05 -45.66
N LEU A 241 12.36 -5.91 -44.64
CA LEU A 241 12.58 -5.53 -43.24
C LEU A 241 14.07 -5.30 -42.94
N SER A 242 14.95 -6.17 -43.43
CA SER A 242 16.41 -6.07 -43.23
C SER A 242 17.02 -4.84 -43.92
N SER A 243 16.56 -4.53 -45.15
CA SER A 243 17.00 -3.35 -45.91
C SER A 243 16.52 -2.04 -45.28
N LYS A 244 15.26 -1.97 -44.84
CA LYS A 244 14.73 -0.81 -44.09
C LYS A 244 15.45 -0.60 -42.76
N LEU A 245 15.76 -1.68 -42.04
CA LEU A 245 16.53 -1.63 -40.79
C LEU A 245 17.96 -1.13 -41.03
N ARG A 246 18.63 -1.59 -42.09
CA ARG A 246 19.97 -1.13 -42.48
C ARG A 246 19.99 0.36 -42.84
N LEU A 247 19.00 0.83 -43.61
CA LEU A 247 18.84 2.24 -43.96
C LEU A 247 18.58 3.11 -42.72
N PHE A 248 17.82 2.59 -41.77
CA PHE A 248 17.57 3.24 -40.49
C PHE A 248 18.85 3.33 -39.64
N CYS A 249 19.58 2.23 -39.47
CA CYS A 249 20.85 2.21 -38.73
C CYS A 249 21.93 3.11 -39.36
N SER A 250 22.02 3.16 -40.69
CA SER A 250 22.98 4.04 -41.38
C SER A 250 22.62 5.53 -41.21
N ARG A 251 21.33 5.87 -41.28
CA ARG A 251 20.83 7.22 -40.98
C ARG A 251 21.11 7.60 -39.53
N LEU A 252 20.92 6.68 -38.58
CA LEU A 252 21.19 6.91 -37.16
C LEU A 252 22.69 7.16 -36.89
N ASN A 253 23.57 6.33 -37.46
CA ASN A 253 25.03 6.50 -37.34
C ASN A 253 25.52 7.81 -37.99
N ARG A 254 24.90 8.23 -39.11
CA ARG A 254 25.21 9.53 -39.75
C ARG A 254 24.74 10.70 -38.88
N ALA A 255 23.54 10.62 -38.34
CA ALA A 255 23.00 11.63 -37.43
C ALA A 255 23.83 11.75 -36.14
N SER A 256 24.28 10.63 -35.56
CA SER A 256 25.15 10.63 -34.37
C SER A 256 26.51 11.25 -34.65
N SER A 257 27.08 11.04 -35.84
CA SER A 257 28.34 11.69 -36.24
C SER A 257 28.18 13.21 -36.37
N ILE A 258 27.04 13.68 -36.90
CA ILE A 258 26.72 15.11 -37.01
C ILE A 258 26.49 15.72 -35.61
N LEU A 259 25.76 15.04 -34.73
CA LEU A 259 25.54 15.49 -33.35
C LEU A 259 26.85 15.56 -32.57
N ARG A 260 27.74 14.56 -32.69
CA ARG A 260 29.06 14.58 -32.04
C ARG A 260 29.93 15.74 -32.51
N ALA A 261 29.85 16.11 -33.79
CA ALA A 261 30.58 17.26 -34.32
C ALA A 261 30.10 18.58 -33.69
N ARG A 262 28.79 18.70 -33.39
CA ARG A 262 28.19 19.88 -32.73
C ARG A 262 28.35 19.89 -31.20
N ILE A 263 28.29 18.73 -30.56
CA ILE A 263 28.35 18.58 -29.10
C ILE A 263 29.68 17.87 -28.78
N ARG A 264 30.76 18.65 -28.72
CA ARG A 264 32.08 18.14 -28.35
C ARG A 264 32.13 17.95 -26.82
N PRO A 265 32.39 16.73 -26.30
CA PRO A 265 32.39 16.49 -24.85
C PRO A 265 33.38 17.35 -24.06
N ASN A 266 34.44 17.82 -24.72
CA ASN A 266 35.50 18.62 -24.10
C ASN A 266 35.24 20.14 -24.13
N THR A 267 34.09 20.59 -24.66
CA THR A 267 33.69 22.01 -24.59
C THR A 267 32.74 22.24 -23.43
N CYS A 268 32.73 23.46 -22.87
CA CYS A 268 31.82 23.84 -21.79
C CYS A 268 30.35 23.49 -22.12
N THR A 269 29.93 23.74 -23.37
CA THR A 269 28.58 23.40 -23.86
C THR A 269 28.34 21.89 -23.90
N GLY A 270 29.31 21.08 -24.35
CA GLY A 270 29.16 19.62 -24.38
C GLY A 270 29.14 19.00 -23.00
N THR A 271 29.99 19.48 -22.09
CA THR A 271 29.98 19.10 -20.67
C THR A 271 28.64 19.44 -20.03
N PHE A 272 28.11 20.64 -20.28
CA PHE A 272 26.81 21.06 -19.77
C PHE A 272 25.67 20.16 -20.29
N VAL A 273 25.63 19.87 -21.60
CA VAL A 273 24.63 18.97 -22.19
C VAL A 273 24.70 17.56 -21.59
N LEU A 274 25.91 17.03 -21.38
CA LEU A 274 26.09 15.71 -20.78
C LEU A 274 25.61 15.67 -19.33
N LEU A 275 25.96 16.69 -18.53
CA LEU A 275 25.51 16.83 -17.15
C LEU A 275 23.98 16.93 -17.05
N VAL A 276 23.36 17.79 -17.88
CA VAL A 276 21.89 17.91 -17.93
C VAL A 276 21.25 16.57 -18.31
N THR A 277 21.81 15.86 -19.30
CA THR A 277 21.29 14.55 -19.73
C THR A 277 21.37 13.50 -18.61
N ILE A 278 22.48 13.48 -17.85
CA ILE A 278 22.64 12.59 -16.69
C ILE A 278 21.63 12.95 -15.60
N VAL A 279 21.50 14.24 -15.26
CA VAL A 279 20.53 14.69 -14.24
C VAL A 279 19.10 14.32 -14.64
N VAL A 280 18.72 14.52 -15.91
CA VAL A 280 17.41 14.10 -16.43
C VAL A 280 17.25 12.59 -16.39
N ALA A 281 18.26 11.81 -16.76
CA ALA A 281 18.22 10.35 -16.70
C ALA A 281 18.07 9.84 -15.26
N VAL A 282 18.78 10.43 -14.29
CA VAL A 282 18.63 10.11 -12.86
C VAL A 282 17.24 10.48 -12.37
N ALA A 283 16.74 11.67 -12.69
CA ALA A 283 15.40 12.11 -12.29
C ALA A 283 14.30 11.21 -12.88
N LEU A 284 14.41 10.84 -14.16
CA LEU A 284 13.51 9.88 -14.81
C LEU A 284 13.64 8.49 -14.16
N MET A 285 14.85 7.99 -13.90
CA MET A 285 15.02 6.69 -13.25
C MET A 285 14.40 6.67 -11.85
N CYS A 286 14.64 7.70 -11.04
CA CYS A 286 14.01 7.85 -9.72
C CYS A 286 12.48 7.90 -9.84
N THR A 287 11.96 8.60 -10.84
CA THR A 287 10.52 8.67 -11.13
C THR A 287 9.97 7.30 -11.56
N GLY A 288 10.67 6.60 -12.45
CA GLY A 288 10.31 5.27 -12.92
C GLY A 288 10.28 4.25 -11.79
N VAL A 289 11.33 4.20 -10.96
CA VAL A 289 11.37 3.35 -9.76
C VAL A 289 10.23 3.70 -8.81
N LYS A 290 9.98 5.00 -8.55
CA LYS A 290 8.86 5.43 -7.70
C LYS A 290 7.50 4.98 -8.25
N TYR A 291 7.28 5.00 -9.56
CA TYR A 291 6.02 4.53 -10.15
C TYR A 291 5.92 3.00 -10.14
N ILE A 292 7.00 2.26 -10.39
CA ILE A 292 6.98 0.78 -10.43
C ILE A 292 6.87 0.19 -9.02
N TYR A 293 7.63 0.71 -8.07
CA TYR A 293 7.80 0.13 -6.73
C TYR A 293 7.15 0.96 -5.63
N GLY A 294 6.80 2.23 -5.88
CA GLY A 294 6.06 3.04 -4.93
C GLY A 294 4.58 2.71 -4.96
N GLY A 295 3.99 2.54 -3.78
CA GLY A 295 2.55 2.38 -3.53
C GLY A 295 2.09 3.29 -2.39
N SER A 296 0.78 3.35 -2.15
CA SER A 296 0.19 4.23 -1.13
C SER A 296 -0.14 3.53 0.20
N GLY A 297 0.43 2.34 0.48
CA GLY A 297 0.10 1.56 1.68
C GLY A 297 -1.38 1.14 1.77
N ALA A 298 -2.15 1.29 0.69
CA ALA A 298 -3.60 1.12 0.66
C ALA A 298 -4.06 -0.08 -0.17
N GLU A 299 -3.13 -0.94 -0.59
CA GLU A 299 -3.46 -2.21 -1.24
C GLU A 299 -4.12 -3.12 -0.20
N GLU A 300 -5.23 -3.78 -0.58
CA GLU A 300 -5.98 -4.64 0.32
C GLU A 300 -5.08 -5.76 0.89
N PRO A 301 -5.18 -6.07 2.20
CA PRO A 301 -4.42 -7.15 2.78
C PRO A 301 -4.84 -8.47 2.13
N TYR A 302 -3.91 -9.15 1.47
CA TYR A 302 -4.11 -10.50 0.95
C TYR A 302 -3.50 -11.53 1.89
N LEU A 303 -4.04 -12.74 1.88
CA LEU A 303 -3.51 -13.86 2.64
C LEU A 303 -2.33 -14.48 1.90
N LEU A 304 -1.19 -14.58 2.56
CA LEU A 304 -0.06 -15.42 2.15
C LEU A 304 0.14 -16.48 3.25
N ASP A 305 -0.04 -17.75 2.89
CA ASP A 305 0.10 -18.89 3.82
C ASP A 305 -0.72 -18.76 5.13
N GLY A 306 -1.93 -18.19 5.04
CA GLY A 306 -2.82 -18.00 6.20
C GLY A 306 -2.51 -16.75 7.03
N HIS A 307 -1.65 -15.86 6.56
CA HIS A 307 -1.27 -14.62 7.24
C HIS A 307 -1.54 -13.38 6.37
N TYR A 308 -2.07 -12.32 6.97
CA TYR A 308 -2.35 -11.07 6.23
C TYR A 308 -1.05 -10.39 5.78
N SER A 309 -1.04 -9.85 4.56
CA SER A 309 0.09 -9.17 3.91
C SER A 309 0.40 -7.77 4.49
N GLN A 310 -0.01 -7.48 5.73
CA GLN A 310 0.16 -6.17 6.35
C GLN A 310 0.54 -6.29 7.84
N PHE A 311 1.18 -5.25 8.37
CA PHE A 311 1.60 -5.14 9.76
C PHE A 311 1.21 -3.79 10.38
N THR A 312 1.15 -3.74 11.71
CA THR A 312 0.97 -2.49 12.46
C THR A 312 2.34 -1.93 12.81
N LEU A 313 2.58 -0.65 12.51
CA LEU A 313 3.79 0.03 12.95
C LEU A 313 3.51 0.68 14.31
N LEU A 314 4.28 0.29 15.32
CA LEU A 314 4.16 0.81 16.68
C LEU A 314 5.40 1.63 17.00
N THR A 315 5.19 2.86 17.44
CA THR A 315 6.27 3.74 17.87
C THR A 315 5.91 4.38 19.20
N MET A 316 6.89 4.55 20.08
CA MET A 316 6.72 5.16 21.39
C MET A 316 7.46 6.49 21.45
N THR A 317 6.79 7.55 21.89
CA THR A 317 7.31 8.91 21.82
C THR A 317 6.70 9.81 22.90
N TYR A 318 7.11 11.07 22.93
CA TYR A 318 6.66 12.09 23.88
C TYR A 318 6.78 13.49 23.25
N ASP A 319 6.22 14.50 23.91
CA ASP A 319 6.08 15.89 23.44
C ASP A 319 7.34 16.50 22.78
N ALA A 320 8.53 16.32 23.38
CA ALA A 320 9.76 16.91 22.86
C ALA A 320 10.20 16.36 21.49
N ARG A 321 9.61 15.24 21.03
CA ARG A 321 9.94 14.59 19.74
C ARG A 321 8.83 14.75 18.69
N LEU A 322 7.82 15.59 18.95
CA LEU A 322 6.66 15.76 18.05
C LEU A 322 7.04 16.14 16.62
N TRP A 323 8.05 17.00 16.42
CA TRP A 323 8.50 17.39 15.08
C TRP A 323 9.08 16.21 14.30
N ASN A 324 9.92 15.41 14.96
CA ASN A 324 10.51 14.20 14.38
C ASN A 324 9.42 13.14 14.09
N LEU A 325 8.46 13.00 15.01
CA LEU A 325 7.30 12.12 14.84
C LEU A 325 6.46 12.48 13.59
N LYS A 326 6.29 13.77 13.27
CA LYS A 326 5.58 14.20 12.05
C LYS A 326 6.28 13.71 10.79
N MET A 327 7.60 13.81 10.72
CA MET A 327 8.39 13.28 9.61
C MET A 327 8.34 11.75 9.54
N TYR A 328 8.51 11.11 10.68
CA TYR A 328 8.44 9.66 10.85
C TYR A 328 7.12 9.09 10.32
N ILE A 329 5.98 9.62 10.79
CA ILE A 329 4.65 9.19 10.35
C ILE A 329 4.44 9.46 8.86
N LYS A 330 4.89 10.62 8.36
CA LYS A 330 4.78 10.95 6.94
C LYS A 330 5.51 9.93 6.08
N HIS A 331 6.70 9.52 6.47
CA HIS A 331 7.47 8.51 5.75
C HIS A 331 6.83 7.12 5.83
N TYR A 332 6.68 6.59 7.05
CA TYR A 332 6.27 5.19 7.24
C TYR A 332 4.83 4.90 6.87
N SER A 333 3.93 5.88 6.96
CA SER A 333 2.53 5.70 6.53
C SER A 333 2.39 5.36 5.05
N ARG A 334 3.43 5.56 4.25
CA ARG A 334 3.45 5.31 2.81
C ARG A 334 4.15 4.01 2.43
N CYS A 335 4.68 3.26 3.40
CA CYS A 335 5.24 1.93 3.11
C CYS A 335 4.11 0.93 2.85
N SER A 336 4.31 0.07 1.85
CA SER A 336 3.25 -0.72 1.22
C SER A 336 2.48 -1.63 2.17
N SER A 337 3.15 -2.27 3.12
CA SER A 337 2.53 -3.23 4.04
C SER A 337 2.12 -2.64 5.40
N VAL A 338 2.26 -1.32 5.61
CA VAL A 338 1.81 -0.66 6.85
C VAL A 338 0.29 -0.51 6.82
N ARG A 339 -0.42 -1.12 7.77
CA ARG A 339 -1.89 -1.00 7.88
C ARG A 339 -2.35 0.21 8.70
N GLU A 340 -1.68 0.42 9.82
CA GLU A 340 -1.95 1.50 10.76
C GLU A 340 -0.66 1.86 11.50
N ILE A 341 -0.62 3.07 12.06
CA ILE A 341 0.44 3.52 12.95
C ILE A 341 -0.15 3.75 14.34
N VAL A 342 0.39 3.05 15.33
CA VAL A 342 0.04 3.24 16.74
C VAL A 342 1.16 4.04 17.41
N VAL A 343 0.82 5.24 17.84
CA VAL A 343 1.73 6.11 18.59
C VAL A 343 1.44 5.94 20.07
N VAL A 344 2.35 5.28 20.78
CA VAL A 344 2.33 5.18 22.24
C VAL A 344 2.87 6.49 22.82
N TRP A 345 1.98 7.29 23.38
CA TRP A 345 2.29 8.63 23.87
C TRP A 345 2.60 8.57 25.37
N ASN A 346 3.89 8.65 25.71
CA ASN A 346 4.39 8.37 27.06
C ASN A 346 4.36 9.57 28.01
N LYS A 347 4.48 10.80 27.49
CA LYS A 347 4.58 12.02 28.31
C LYS A 347 4.22 13.26 27.51
N GLY A 348 3.59 14.22 28.21
CA GLY A 348 3.26 15.54 27.66
C GLY A 348 1.89 15.59 26.99
N ILE A 349 1.60 16.69 26.31
CA ILE A 349 0.29 16.93 25.67
C ILE A 349 0.20 16.12 24.37
N PRO A 350 -0.76 15.18 24.22
CA PRO A 350 -0.86 14.35 23.04
C PRO A 350 -1.33 15.16 21.82
N PRO A 351 -0.78 14.86 20.63
CA PRO A 351 -1.26 15.43 19.37
C PRO A 351 -2.61 14.80 18.99
N GLN A 352 -3.35 15.48 18.13
CA GLN A 352 -4.56 14.94 17.53
C GLN A 352 -4.20 14.08 16.30
N PRO A 353 -4.93 13.00 16.01
CA PRO A 353 -4.75 12.22 14.77
C PRO A 353 -4.82 13.04 13.46
N GLY A 354 -5.46 14.22 13.52
CA GLY A 354 -5.51 15.19 12.43
C GLY A 354 -4.20 15.93 12.17
N ASP A 355 -3.29 15.99 13.14
CA ASP A 355 -2.03 16.76 13.06
C ASP A 355 -0.97 16.11 12.16
N PHE A 356 -1.22 14.89 11.68
CA PHE A 356 -0.28 14.08 10.93
C PHE A 356 -0.66 13.92 9.45
N ASP A 357 0.31 14.16 8.57
CA ASP A 357 0.25 13.83 7.14
C ASP A 357 0.51 12.32 6.94
N SER A 358 -0.53 11.52 7.15
CA SER A 358 -0.48 10.05 7.06
C SER A 358 -1.40 9.51 5.97
N ALA A 359 -0.91 8.52 5.21
CA ALA A 359 -1.71 7.75 4.25
C ALA A 359 -2.50 6.58 4.89
N VAL A 360 -2.17 6.22 6.13
CA VAL A 360 -2.85 5.17 6.91
C VAL A 360 -3.44 5.74 8.20
N PRO A 361 -4.40 5.07 8.86
CA PRO A 361 -4.88 5.48 10.18
C PRO A 361 -3.74 5.64 11.18
N VAL A 362 -3.76 6.75 11.93
CA VAL A 362 -2.85 7.01 13.05
C VAL A 362 -3.68 7.02 14.31
N ARG A 363 -3.34 6.15 15.26
CA ARG A 363 -4.01 6.07 16.56
C ARG A 363 -3.05 6.47 17.65
N ILE A 364 -3.45 7.45 18.45
CA ILE A 364 -2.68 7.90 19.62
C ILE A 364 -3.17 7.11 20.83
N ARG A 365 -2.28 6.32 21.44
CA ARG A 365 -2.53 5.59 22.68
C ARG A 365 -1.81 6.31 23.82
N VAL A 366 -2.57 7.09 24.58
CA VAL A 366 -2.03 7.87 25.70
C VAL A 366 -1.81 6.96 26.90
N GLU A 367 -0.61 7.06 27.47
CA GLU A 367 -0.20 6.27 28.63
C GLU A 367 -0.20 7.12 29.90
N LYS A 368 -0.54 6.51 31.03
CA LYS A 368 -0.66 7.21 32.33
C LYS A 368 0.71 7.64 32.86
N ASN A 369 1.70 6.77 32.72
CA ASN A 369 3.04 6.93 33.25
C ASN A 369 4.06 6.83 32.12
N ASN A 370 5.14 7.61 32.23
CA ASN A 370 6.28 7.50 31.34
C ASN A 370 7.09 6.23 31.68
N SER A 371 6.84 5.15 30.95
CA SER A 371 7.51 3.85 31.13
C SER A 371 7.92 3.28 29.77
N LEU A 372 9.10 2.65 29.71
CA LEU A 372 9.51 1.92 28.51
C LEU A 372 8.69 0.64 28.29
N ASN A 373 8.08 0.08 29.34
CA ASN A 373 7.24 -1.11 29.24
C ASN A 373 5.98 -0.88 28.36
N ASN A 374 5.55 0.38 28.20
CA ASN A 374 4.31 0.74 27.50
C ASN A 374 4.30 0.31 26.03
N ARG A 375 5.46 0.21 25.36
CA ARG A 375 5.55 -0.19 23.95
C ARG A 375 5.07 -1.62 23.70
N PHE A 376 5.04 -2.47 24.72
CA PHE A 376 4.59 -3.87 24.61
C PHE A 376 3.23 -4.13 25.24
N ARG A 377 2.50 -3.10 25.68
CA ARG A 377 1.17 -3.30 26.29
C ARG A 377 0.20 -3.94 25.31
N VAL A 378 -0.47 -5.01 25.77
CA VAL A 378 -1.52 -5.71 25.04
C VAL A 378 -2.58 -4.70 24.57
N ASP A 379 -2.90 -4.75 23.29
CA ASP A 379 -3.79 -3.80 22.64
C ASP A 379 -4.79 -4.53 21.74
N PRO A 380 -6.05 -4.72 22.18
CA PRO A 380 -7.05 -5.48 21.42
C PRO A 380 -7.49 -4.77 20.12
N LEU A 381 -7.10 -3.51 19.92
CA LEU A 381 -7.38 -2.76 18.70
C LEU A 381 -6.37 -3.08 17.59
N ILE A 382 -5.17 -3.60 17.92
CA ILE A 382 -4.22 -4.07 16.91
C ILE A 382 -4.78 -5.33 16.26
N LYS A 383 -5.06 -5.26 14.96
CA LYS A 383 -5.67 -6.36 14.18
C LYS A 383 -4.68 -7.15 13.34
N THR A 384 -3.42 -6.72 13.31
CA THR A 384 -2.36 -7.40 12.58
C THR A 384 -1.64 -8.36 13.53
N ARG A 385 -1.20 -9.50 12.99
CA ARG A 385 -0.35 -10.43 13.73
C ARG A 385 1.06 -9.87 13.90
N ALA A 386 1.60 -9.26 12.85
CA ALA A 386 2.91 -8.63 12.85
C ALA A 386 2.83 -7.20 13.39
N VAL A 387 3.68 -6.88 14.36
CA VAL A 387 3.97 -5.51 14.75
C VAL A 387 5.43 -5.21 14.48
N LEU A 388 5.69 -4.11 13.78
CA LEU A 388 7.01 -3.50 13.73
C LEU A 388 7.12 -2.49 14.88
N GLU A 389 7.90 -2.82 15.89
CA GLU A 389 8.33 -1.85 16.90
C GLU A 389 9.52 -1.08 16.33
N LEU A 390 9.38 0.24 16.30
CA LEU A 390 10.38 1.10 15.69
C LEU A 390 10.46 2.42 16.46
N ASP A 391 11.65 2.68 17.00
CA ASP A 391 11.95 3.88 17.76
C ASP A 391 11.75 5.12 16.87
N ASP A 392 11.19 6.17 17.46
CA ASP A 392 10.77 7.37 16.72
C ASP A 392 11.94 8.16 16.11
N ASP A 393 13.17 7.86 16.52
CA ASP A 393 14.42 8.45 16.02
C ASP A 393 15.16 7.58 14.98
N ILE A 394 14.56 6.48 14.54
CA ILE A 394 15.11 5.63 13.49
C ILE A 394 14.34 5.84 12.18
N MET A 395 15.06 6.20 11.13
CA MET A 395 14.56 6.33 9.77
C MET A 395 15.23 5.31 8.84
N MET A 396 14.43 4.52 8.14
CA MET A 396 14.83 3.42 7.26
C MET A 396 14.00 3.46 6.00
N THR A 397 14.52 2.97 4.87
CA THR A 397 13.74 2.95 3.63
C THR A 397 12.56 1.98 3.74
N CYS A 398 11.48 2.22 2.99
CA CYS A 398 10.37 1.26 2.95
C CYS A 398 10.85 -0.12 2.45
N ASP A 399 11.81 -0.17 1.52
CA ASP A 399 12.38 -1.44 1.05
C ASP A 399 13.06 -2.22 2.18
N ASP A 400 13.77 -1.56 3.10
CA ASP A 400 14.35 -2.20 4.28
C ASP A 400 13.27 -2.78 5.21
N ILE A 401 12.19 -2.02 5.42
CA ILE A 401 11.04 -2.46 6.22
C ILE A 401 10.35 -3.66 5.58
N GLU A 402 10.10 -3.62 4.27
CA GLU A 402 9.47 -4.73 3.54
C GLU A 402 10.35 -5.98 3.50
N ARG A 403 11.68 -5.81 3.45
CA ARG A 403 12.62 -6.93 3.62
C ARG A 403 12.49 -7.56 4.99
N GLY A 404 12.54 -6.77 6.07
CA GLY A 404 12.35 -7.26 7.43
C GLY A 404 11.01 -7.99 7.59
N PHE A 405 9.93 -7.43 7.05
CA PHE A 405 8.60 -8.03 7.10
C PHE A 405 8.54 -9.36 6.33
N LYS A 406 9.16 -9.44 5.14
CA LYS A 406 9.26 -10.69 4.37
C LYS A 406 9.99 -11.78 5.17
N VAL A 407 11.08 -11.43 5.86
CA VAL A 407 11.81 -12.38 6.70
C VAL A 407 10.97 -12.81 7.90
N TRP A 408 10.30 -11.88 8.58
CA TRP A 408 9.40 -12.19 9.70
C TRP A 408 8.29 -13.15 9.29
N ARG A 409 7.71 -13.01 8.09
CA ARG A 409 6.67 -13.93 7.60
C ARG A 409 7.17 -15.37 7.45
N GLN A 410 8.47 -15.59 7.24
CA GLN A 410 9.06 -16.94 7.18
C GLN A 410 9.25 -17.53 8.58
N HIS A 411 9.41 -16.69 9.60
CA HIS A 411 9.72 -17.06 10.97
C HIS A 411 8.95 -16.20 11.98
N PRO A 412 7.60 -16.27 12.01
CA PRO A 412 6.78 -15.40 12.86
C PRO A 412 6.97 -15.69 14.36
N ASP A 413 7.58 -16.82 14.70
CA ASP A 413 7.99 -17.23 16.04
C ASP A 413 9.24 -16.50 16.56
N ARG A 414 9.94 -15.73 15.71
CA ARG A 414 11.19 -15.05 16.04
C ARG A 414 11.04 -13.53 16.15
N ILE A 415 11.98 -12.91 16.86
CA ILE A 415 12.23 -11.46 16.76
C ILE A 415 13.09 -11.23 15.52
N VAL A 416 12.55 -10.57 14.51
CA VAL A 416 13.26 -10.28 13.26
C VAL A 416 13.57 -8.79 13.19
N GLY A 417 14.84 -8.41 13.19
CA GLY A 417 15.17 -6.98 13.25
C GLY A 417 16.55 -6.61 12.77
N PHE A 418 16.87 -5.33 12.93
CA PHE A 418 17.96 -4.68 12.20
C PHE A 418 19.18 -4.35 13.06
N TYR A 419 19.12 -4.57 14.38
CA TYR A 419 20.19 -4.22 15.32
C TYR A 419 20.63 -5.43 16.17
N PRO A 420 21.61 -6.22 15.71
CA PRO A 420 22.05 -7.42 16.40
C PRO A 420 23.00 -7.08 17.56
N ARG A 421 22.93 -7.88 18.61
CA ARG A 421 23.81 -7.83 19.78
C ARG A 421 24.32 -9.22 20.11
N LEU A 422 25.48 -9.28 20.75
CA LEU A 422 26.10 -10.54 21.16
C LEU A 422 26.42 -10.53 22.66
N ILE A 423 26.06 -11.62 23.33
CA ILE A 423 26.41 -11.92 24.71
C ILE A 423 27.12 -13.27 24.72
N ASN A 424 28.43 -13.27 24.98
CA ASN A 424 29.28 -14.46 24.88
C ASN A 424 30.37 -14.55 25.98
N SER A 425 30.32 -13.68 26.99
CA SER A 425 31.37 -13.59 28.02
C SER A 425 30.83 -13.93 29.41
N SER A 426 31.72 -14.39 30.29
CA SER A 426 31.51 -14.50 31.74
C SER A 426 32.53 -13.61 32.45
N PRO A 427 32.13 -12.56 33.20
CA PRO A 427 30.75 -12.12 33.45
C PRO A 427 30.04 -11.63 32.19
N LEU A 428 28.70 -11.68 32.19
CA LEU A 428 27.86 -11.25 31.07
C LEU A 428 28.09 -9.77 30.75
N LYS A 429 28.45 -9.47 29.50
CA LYS A 429 28.62 -8.09 29.02
C LYS A 429 27.79 -7.84 27.78
N TYR A 430 27.13 -6.69 27.74
CA TYR A 430 26.40 -6.21 26.57
C TYR A 430 27.40 -5.72 25.50
N ARG A 431 27.25 -6.21 24.27
CA ARG A 431 28.14 -5.87 23.14
C ARG A 431 27.36 -5.56 21.87
N GLY A 432 27.78 -4.49 21.20
CA GLY A 432 27.21 -3.99 19.95
C GLY A 432 27.56 -4.82 18.71
N GLU A 433 26.99 -4.43 17.57
CA GLU A 433 27.13 -5.13 16.28
C GLU A 433 28.59 -5.31 15.82
N LYS A 434 29.47 -4.30 15.98
CA LYS A 434 30.89 -4.43 15.62
C LYS A 434 31.56 -5.63 16.32
N HIS A 435 31.21 -5.87 17.57
CA HIS A 435 31.72 -7.02 18.32
C HIS A 435 31.04 -8.31 17.88
N ALA A 436 29.72 -8.29 17.66
CA ALA A 436 28.96 -9.43 17.13
C ALA A 436 29.55 -9.94 15.80
N ARG A 437 29.81 -9.03 14.86
CA ARG A 437 30.44 -9.33 13.57
C ARG A 437 31.84 -9.92 13.72
N LYS A 438 32.68 -9.33 14.59
CA LYS A 438 34.03 -9.85 14.86
C LYS A 438 34.01 -11.30 15.37
N HIS A 439 32.97 -11.71 16.08
CA HIS A 439 32.83 -13.06 16.65
C HIS A 439 31.85 -13.95 15.85
N ASN A 440 31.52 -13.53 14.63
CA ASN A 440 30.59 -14.20 13.73
C ASN A 440 29.32 -14.71 14.42
N GLY A 441 28.60 -13.83 15.11
CA GLY A 441 27.22 -14.14 15.50
C GLY A 441 26.58 -13.19 16.49
N TYR A 442 25.33 -13.47 16.77
CA TYR A 442 24.43 -12.67 17.60
C TYR A 442 23.43 -13.60 18.31
N ASN A 443 22.92 -13.17 19.45
CA ASN A 443 21.90 -13.91 20.21
C ASN A 443 20.82 -12.98 20.77
N MET A 444 20.80 -11.74 20.27
CA MET A 444 19.83 -10.73 20.62
C MET A 444 19.59 -9.78 19.46
N ILE A 445 18.36 -9.29 19.33
CA ILE A 445 17.94 -8.24 18.41
C ILE A 445 17.24 -7.15 19.21
N LEU A 446 17.62 -5.88 19.01
CA LEU A 446 16.93 -4.79 19.69
C LEU A 446 15.55 -4.56 19.08
N THR A 447 14.53 -4.46 19.93
CA THR A 447 13.15 -4.33 19.46
C THR A 447 12.88 -2.98 18.82
N GLY A 448 13.67 -1.94 19.17
CA GLY A 448 13.55 -0.58 18.63
C GLY A 448 13.72 -0.45 17.11
N ALA A 449 14.02 -1.55 16.42
CA ALA A 449 13.72 -1.74 15.00
C ALA A 449 13.57 -3.25 14.73
N ALA A 450 12.42 -3.83 15.09
CA ALA A 450 12.15 -5.25 14.89
C ALA A 450 10.66 -5.59 14.72
N PHE A 451 10.41 -6.61 13.91
CA PHE A 451 9.13 -7.28 13.81
C PHE A 451 8.99 -8.36 14.89
N VAL A 452 7.82 -8.35 15.53
CA VAL A 452 7.39 -9.34 16.51
C VAL A 452 5.94 -9.76 16.25
N ASP A 453 5.55 -10.92 16.78
CA ASP A 453 4.15 -11.33 16.84
C ASP A 453 3.46 -10.58 17.97
N ALA A 454 2.44 -9.78 17.66
CA ALA A 454 1.75 -8.92 18.62
C ALA A 454 1.10 -9.71 19.76
N THR A 455 0.56 -10.90 19.47
CA THR A 455 -0.12 -11.72 20.48
C THR A 455 0.93 -12.36 21.37
N VAL A 456 1.89 -13.05 20.77
CA VAL A 456 2.91 -13.80 21.52
C VAL A 456 3.83 -12.85 22.30
N ALA A 457 4.34 -11.78 21.68
CA ALA A 457 5.28 -10.87 22.32
C ALA A 457 4.63 -10.11 23.48
N PHE A 458 3.43 -9.55 23.27
CA PHE A 458 2.83 -8.66 24.27
C PHE A 458 2.26 -9.46 25.43
N GLU A 459 1.65 -10.63 25.18
CA GLU A 459 1.19 -11.51 26.26
C GLU A 459 2.35 -12.03 27.09
N ARG A 460 3.46 -12.45 26.48
CA ARG A 460 4.66 -12.85 27.23
C ARG A 460 5.24 -11.69 28.04
N TYR A 461 5.31 -10.50 27.45
CA TYR A 461 5.87 -9.34 28.13
C TYR A 461 5.02 -8.90 29.32
N TRP A 462 3.69 -9.04 29.25
CA TRP A 462 2.74 -8.68 30.31
C TRP A 462 2.28 -9.86 31.17
N SER A 463 2.90 -11.03 31.01
CA SER A 463 2.69 -12.20 31.86
C SER A 463 3.10 -11.95 33.32
N ALA A 464 2.65 -12.83 34.22
CA ALA A 464 3.04 -12.78 35.63
C ALA A 464 4.54 -13.07 35.80
N GLU A 465 5.08 -13.98 34.99
CA GLU A 465 6.48 -14.37 34.99
C GLU A 465 7.41 -13.18 34.67
N ALA A 466 6.97 -12.27 33.81
CA ALA A 466 7.76 -11.11 33.40
C ALA A 466 7.68 -9.91 34.37
N GLU A 467 6.86 -9.97 35.43
CA GLU A 467 6.59 -8.82 36.32
C GLU A 467 7.84 -8.28 37.01
N ALA A 468 8.65 -9.18 37.59
CA ALA A 468 9.93 -8.79 38.21
C ALA A 468 10.89 -8.16 37.19
N GLY A 469 10.85 -8.64 35.94
CA GLY A 469 11.60 -8.05 34.83
C GLY A 469 11.14 -6.63 34.50
N ARG A 470 9.83 -6.42 34.36
CA ARG A 470 9.24 -5.09 34.08
C ARG A 470 9.55 -4.07 35.18
N ALA A 471 9.54 -4.50 36.44
CA ALA A 471 9.92 -3.65 37.57
C ALA A 471 11.39 -3.19 37.46
N LEU A 472 12.31 -4.07 37.04
CA LEU A 472 13.69 -3.68 36.78
C LEU A 472 13.81 -2.71 35.61
N VAL A 473 13.04 -2.93 34.53
CA VAL A 473 12.98 -2.03 33.38
C VAL A 473 12.57 -0.61 33.80
N ASP A 474 11.54 -0.48 34.65
CA ASP A 474 11.11 0.81 35.18
C ASP A 474 12.17 1.43 36.10
N SER A 475 12.78 0.63 36.98
CA SER A 475 13.81 1.12 37.92
C SER A 475 15.07 1.66 37.23
N TYR A 476 15.45 1.06 36.10
CA TYR A 476 16.62 1.46 35.33
C TYR A 476 16.29 2.41 34.17
N PHE A 477 14.99 2.56 33.85
CA PHE A 477 14.52 3.22 32.65
C PHE A 477 15.28 2.74 31.40
N ASN A 478 15.43 1.42 31.26
CA ASN A 478 16.23 0.76 30.23
C ASN A 478 15.87 -0.74 30.12
N CYS A 479 16.47 -1.45 29.17
CA CYS A 479 16.48 -2.91 29.08
C CYS A 479 15.13 -3.58 28.79
N GLU A 480 14.14 -2.85 28.30
CA GLU A 480 12.87 -3.39 27.84
C GLU A 480 13.06 -4.36 26.66
N ASP A 481 13.96 -4.01 25.74
CA ASP A 481 14.37 -4.84 24.61
C ASP A 481 15.15 -6.08 25.06
N VAL A 482 16.03 -5.94 26.04
CA VAL A 482 16.78 -7.05 26.65
C VAL A 482 15.83 -8.04 27.30
N LEU A 483 14.86 -7.57 28.09
CA LEU A 483 13.86 -8.40 28.73
C LEU A 483 13.08 -9.21 27.68
N MET A 484 12.62 -8.56 26.60
CA MET A 484 11.88 -9.23 25.52
C MET A 484 12.69 -10.40 24.91
N ASN A 485 14.00 -10.22 24.69
CA ASN A 485 14.86 -11.29 24.16
C ASN A 485 14.95 -12.49 25.12
N TYR A 486 15.04 -12.27 26.44
CA TYR A 486 15.02 -13.37 27.42
C TYR A 486 13.68 -14.12 27.42
N LEU A 487 12.56 -13.39 27.36
CA LEU A 487 11.21 -13.99 27.33
C LEU A 487 10.99 -14.84 26.07
N TYR A 488 11.54 -14.42 24.93
CA TYR A 488 11.53 -15.24 23.71
C TYR A 488 12.42 -16.48 23.84
N ALA A 489 13.64 -16.32 24.38
CA ALA A 489 14.59 -17.41 24.50
C ALA A 489 14.11 -18.53 25.43
N ASN A 490 13.38 -18.20 26.49
CA ASN A 490 12.83 -19.20 27.39
C ASN A 490 11.81 -20.14 26.71
N ALA A 491 11.19 -19.73 25.61
CA ALA A 491 10.08 -20.45 24.98
C ALA A 491 10.48 -21.46 23.89
N SER A 492 11.75 -21.54 23.49
CA SER A 492 12.25 -22.46 22.46
C SER A 492 13.63 -22.96 22.84
N SER A 493 14.17 -24.00 22.20
CA SER A 493 15.58 -24.42 22.29
C SER A 493 16.43 -23.94 21.10
N SER A 494 15.80 -23.45 20.03
CA SER A 494 16.46 -22.91 18.83
C SER A 494 16.80 -21.42 18.95
N SER A 495 17.49 -20.85 17.95
CA SER A 495 17.57 -19.39 17.81
C SER A 495 16.16 -18.82 17.68
N VAL A 496 15.87 -17.78 18.47
CA VAL A 496 14.61 -17.04 18.50
C VAL A 496 14.76 -15.63 17.93
N VAL A 497 15.92 -15.35 17.35
CA VAL A 497 16.25 -14.06 16.74
C VAL A 497 16.74 -14.26 15.31
N GLU A 498 16.42 -13.29 14.46
CA GLU A 498 16.83 -13.26 13.06
C GLU A 498 17.28 -11.83 12.69
N TYR A 499 18.47 -11.73 12.09
CA TYR A 499 19.04 -10.46 11.68
C TYR A 499 18.75 -10.18 10.19
N VAL A 500 18.33 -8.94 9.91
CA VAL A 500 18.25 -8.39 8.55
C VAL A 500 19.09 -7.12 8.49
N LYS A 501 20.02 -7.03 7.54
CA LYS A 501 20.86 -5.86 7.35
C LYS A 501 20.11 -4.77 6.60
N PRO A 502 19.95 -3.57 7.19
CA PRO A 502 19.42 -2.44 6.45
C PRO A 502 20.45 -1.95 5.43
N ALA A 503 20.01 -1.62 4.21
CA ALA A 503 20.85 -0.92 3.25
C ALA A 503 21.10 0.53 3.70
N TRP A 504 20.11 1.14 4.34
CA TRP A 504 20.20 2.50 4.85
C TRP A 504 19.37 2.66 6.13
N ALA A 505 20.00 3.20 7.17
CA ALA A 505 19.34 3.57 8.41
C ALA A 505 19.97 4.85 8.95
N VAL A 506 19.15 5.82 9.32
CA VAL A 506 19.55 7.08 9.94
C VAL A 506 18.98 7.17 11.34
N ASP A 507 19.87 7.40 12.29
CA ASP A 507 19.58 7.66 13.69
C ASP A 507 19.53 9.18 13.91
N THR A 508 18.32 9.73 13.98
CA THR A 508 18.07 11.17 14.17
C THR A 508 18.22 11.60 15.63
N SER A 509 18.42 10.66 16.58
CA SER A 509 18.62 10.94 18.00
C SER A 509 19.86 11.80 18.24
N LYS A 510 20.84 11.69 17.33
CA LYS A 510 22.08 12.48 17.31
C LYS A 510 21.87 13.94 16.92
N LEU A 511 20.72 14.27 16.34
CA LEU A 511 20.36 15.63 15.93
C LEU A 511 19.51 16.35 16.98
N SER A 512 18.74 15.61 17.80
CA SER A 512 17.77 16.18 18.74
C SER A 512 18.32 16.43 20.15
N GLY A 513 19.44 15.82 20.51
CA GLY A 513 20.03 16.00 21.83
C GLY A 513 19.13 15.51 22.99
N VAL A 514 18.31 14.46 22.77
CA VAL A 514 17.49 13.89 23.85
C VAL A 514 17.57 12.35 23.86
N ALA A 515 18.72 11.79 23.45
CA ALA A 515 18.93 10.34 23.39
C ALA A 515 19.30 9.76 24.77
N ILE A 516 18.69 8.64 25.15
CA ILE A 516 18.99 7.91 26.39
C ILE A 516 20.42 7.34 26.37
N SER A 517 20.93 6.99 25.19
CA SER A 517 22.26 6.38 24.98
C SER A 517 23.42 7.38 24.84
N ARG A 518 23.22 8.66 25.14
CA ARG A 518 24.23 9.73 25.01
C ARG A 518 25.59 9.36 25.59
N ASN A 519 25.61 8.80 26.80
CA ASN A 519 26.79 8.16 27.37
C ASN A 519 26.72 6.66 27.11
N THR A 520 27.32 6.23 25.99
CA THR A 520 27.25 4.83 25.54
C THR A 520 27.86 3.87 26.56
N GLN A 521 28.94 4.26 27.25
CA GLN A 521 29.61 3.39 28.22
C GLN A 521 28.76 3.17 29.47
N ALA A 522 28.16 4.24 30.02
CA ALA A 522 27.23 4.13 31.14
C ALA A 522 25.99 3.32 30.76
N HIS A 523 25.42 3.58 29.57
CA HIS A 523 24.28 2.83 29.02
C HIS A 523 24.58 1.34 28.88
N TYR A 524 25.76 0.98 28.37
CA TYR A 524 26.18 -0.42 28.25
C TYR A 524 26.45 -1.08 29.61
N GLY A 525 26.89 -0.30 30.60
CA GLY A 525 27.02 -0.75 31.98
C GLY A 525 25.67 -1.16 32.57
N VAL A 526 24.66 -0.30 32.48
CA VAL A 526 23.28 -0.60 32.91
C VAL A 526 22.75 -1.84 32.20
N ARG A 527 22.90 -1.91 30.87
CA ARG A 527 22.46 -3.09 30.10
C ARG A 527 23.18 -4.37 30.50
N SER A 528 24.47 -4.31 30.82
CA SER A 528 25.21 -5.49 31.32
C SER A 528 24.69 -5.94 32.69
N ASN A 529 24.27 -5.01 33.56
CA ASN A 529 23.62 -5.36 34.83
C ASN A 529 22.26 -6.03 34.60
N CYS A 530 21.46 -5.54 33.65
CA CYS A 530 20.21 -6.19 33.25
C CYS A 530 20.44 -7.63 32.80
N LEU A 531 21.48 -7.89 32.00
CA LEU A 531 21.82 -9.25 31.58
C LEU A 531 22.04 -10.19 32.76
N THR A 532 22.81 -9.75 33.76
CA THR A 532 23.07 -10.55 34.96
C THR A 532 21.79 -10.84 35.75
N LYS A 533 20.91 -9.83 35.91
CA LYS A 533 19.63 -10.00 36.63
C LYS A 533 18.68 -10.91 35.88
N PHE A 534 18.48 -10.68 34.58
CA PHE A 534 17.58 -11.48 33.76
C PHE A 534 18.07 -12.91 33.54
N ALA A 535 19.38 -13.14 33.45
CA ALA A 535 19.91 -14.50 33.38
C ALA A 535 19.60 -15.31 34.65
N GLY A 536 19.58 -14.66 35.82
CA GLY A 536 19.16 -15.29 37.07
C GLY A 536 17.66 -15.57 37.15
N MET A 537 16.83 -14.80 36.45
CA MET A 537 15.36 -14.96 36.43
C MET A 537 14.87 -15.93 35.36
N TYR A 538 15.47 -15.92 34.17
CA TYR A 538 14.93 -16.57 32.97
C TYR A 538 15.91 -17.55 32.30
N GLY A 539 17.08 -17.79 32.89
CA GLY A 539 18.14 -18.63 32.31
C GLY A 539 19.03 -17.88 31.31
N GLY A 540 20.08 -18.54 30.81
CA GLY A 540 21.11 -17.90 29.99
C GLY A 540 20.81 -17.79 28.49
N LEU A 541 21.32 -16.72 27.84
CA LEU A 541 21.23 -16.49 26.39
C LEU A 541 22.46 -16.94 25.59
N THR A 542 23.58 -17.24 26.25
CA THR A 542 24.91 -17.41 25.62
C THR A 542 24.99 -18.59 24.65
N HIS A 543 24.25 -19.67 24.88
CA HIS A 543 24.25 -20.87 24.05
C HIS A 543 23.38 -20.75 22.79
N ARG A 544 22.66 -19.64 22.61
CA ARG A 544 21.64 -19.44 21.55
C ARG A 544 22.16 -18.52 20.44
N LYS A 545 23.38 -18.76 19.99
CA LYS A 545 24.07 -17.95 19.00
C LYS A 545 23.58 -18.29 17.59
N ALA A 546 23.08 -17.30 16.87
CA ALA A 546 22.90 -17.33 15.42
C ALA A 546 24.15 -16.77 14.72
N GLU A 547 24.41 -17.23 13.50
CA GLU A 547 25.55 -16.81 12.68
C GLU A 547 25.13 -15.78 11.64
N PHE A 548 26.09 -14.95 11.19
CA PHE A 548 25.89 -14.08 10.03
C PHE A 548 26.09 -14.88 8.74
N SER A 549 25.64 -14.34 7.61
CA SER A 549 25.78 -14.94 6.27
C SER A 549 25.20 -16.36 6.17
N SER A 550 24.20 -16.68 6.98
CA SER A 550 23.50 -17.97 6.99
C SER A 550 22.30 -17.98 6.03
N ARG A 551 21.82 -16.79 5.62
CA ARG A 551 20.64 -16.66 4.75
C ARG A 551 20.99 -16.79 3.28
N LYS A 552 20.16 -17.52 2.53
CA LYS A 552 20.29 -17.69 1.07
C LYS A 552 20.06 -16.40 0.27
N ASP A 553 19.33 -15.43 0.84
CA ASP A 553 19.03 -14.15 0.19
C ASP A 553 20.15 -13.11 0.34
N GLY A 554 21.18 -13.39 1.14
CA GLY A 554 22.31 -12.49 1.39
C GLY A 554 21.95 -11.24 2.19
N TRP A 555 20.77 -11.20 2.82
CA TRP A 555 20.31 -10.02 3.56
C TRP A 555 20.87 -9.91 4.98
N ASP A 556 21.68 -10.87 5.44
CA ASP A 556 22.39 -10.85 6.72
C ASP A 556 23.91 -10.61 6.60
N VAL A 557 24.40 -10.30 5.38
CA VAL A 557 25.82 -10.09 5.06
C VAL A 557 26.29 -8.67 5.38
#